data_AF-D4CB80-F1
#
_entry.id   AF-D4CB80-F1
#
_cell.length_a   1.000
_cell.length_b   1.000
_cell.length_c   1.000
_cell.angle_alpha   90.00
_cell.angle_beta   90.00
_cell.angle_gamma   90.00
#
_symmetry.space_group_name_H-M   'P 1'
#
loop_
_entity.id
_entity.type
_entity.pdbx_description
1 polymer ?
#
loop_
_entity_poly.entity_id
_entity_poly.type
_entity_poly.pdbx_seq_one_letter_code
_entity_poly.pdbx_strand_id
1 'polypeptide(L)' 'MSLGETIRITRQKSFYTQEEFAHKLNVALSTVNRWELNKAKPSVKAMRAIKSFCEENNQPYEFIEEQWVGYIGGE' A
#
# COMPACT_ATOMS: atom_id res chain seq x y z
N MET A 1 -12.52 6.65 -1.88
CA MET A 1 -11.53 5.61 -2.22
C MET A 1 -11.06 4.99 -0.92
N SER A 2 -10.98 3.67 -0.82
CA SER A 2 -10.48 3.02 0.40
C SER A 2 -8.96 2.92 0.40
N LEU A 3 -8.33 2.75 1.56
CA LEU A 3 -6.88 2.54 1.67
C LEU A 3 -6.40 1.39 0.77
N GLY A 4 -7.11 0.26 0.77
CA GLY A 4 -6.78 -0.90 -0.05
C GLY A 4 -6.88 -0.63 -1.55
N GLU A 5 -7.89 0.15 -1.96
CA GLU A 5 -8.05 0.56 -3.35
C GLU A 5 -6.93 1.50 -3.80
N THR A 6 -6.51 2.45 -2.95
CA THR A 6 -5.39 3.34 -3.26
C THR A 6 -4.08 2.56 -3.41
N ILE A 7 -3.80 1.60 -2.50
CA ILE A 7 -2.63 0.72 -2.59
C ILE A 7 -2.65 -0.07 -3.90
N ARG A 8 -3.80 -0.64 -4.27
CA ARG A 8 -3.97 -1.40 -5.51
C ARG A 8 -3.70 -0.54 -6.75
N ILE A 9 -4.26 0.67 -6.80
CA ILE A 9 -4.09 1.60 -7.92
C ILE A 9 -2.63 2.00 -8.06
N THR A 10 -1.96 2.37 -6.96
CA THR A 10 -0.53 2.72 -6.97
C THR A 10 0.34 1.57 -7.49
N ARG A 11 0.08 0.34 -7.05
CA ARG A 11 0.78 -0.84 -7.56
C ARG A 11 0.55 -1.04 -9.06
N GLN A 12 -0.69 -0.96 -9.52
CA GLN A 12 -1.04 -1.17 -10.93
C GLN A 12 -0.46 -0.08 -11.83
N LYS A 13 -0.47 1.19 -11.39
CA LYS A 13 0.18 2.31 -12.11
C LYS A 13 1.69 2.18 -12.20
N SER A 14 2.29 1.43 -11.28
CA SER A 14 3.71 1.09 -11.30
C SER A 14 4.01 -0.17 -12.11
N PHE A 15 2.99 -0.84 -12.69
CA PHE A 15 3.10 -2.08 -13.46
C PHE A 15 3.59 -3.32 -12.67
N TYR A 16 3.31 -3.39 -11.37
CA TYR A 16 3.64 -4.56 -10.55
C TYR A 16 2.43 -5.48 -10.38
N THR A 17 2.65 -6.80 -10.45
CA THR A 17 1.73 -7.80 -9.90
C THR A 17 1.71 -7.73 -8.37
N GLN A 18 0.71 -8.36 -7.73
CA GLN A 18 0.67 -8.43 -6.26
C GLN A 18 1.91 -9.15 -5.70
N GLU A 19 2.46 -10.13 -6.43
CA GLU A 19 3.63 -10.90 -6.02
C GLU A 19 4.91 -10.08 -6.10
N GLU A 20 5.15 -9.38 -7.23
CA GLU A 20 6.32 -8.50 -7.36
C GLU A 20 6.28 -7.35 -6.35
N PHE A 21 5.09 -6.81 -6.09
CA PHE A 21 4.91 -5.77 -5.08
C PHE A 21 5.17 -6.30 -3.67
N ALA A 22 4.67 -7.49 -3.33
CA ALA A 22 4.94 -8.13 -2.06
C ALA A 22 6.45 -8.38 -1.86
N HIS A 23 7.12 -8.89 -2.90
CA HIS A 23 8.57 -9.10 -2.90
C HIS A 23 9.33 -7.78 -2.72
N LYS A 24 8.94 -6.72 -3.45
CA LYS A 24 9.53 -5.39 -3.36
C LYS A 24 9.39 -4.76 -1.96
N LEU A 25 8.26 -5.02 -1.28
CA LEU A 25 8.01 -4.55 0.08
C LEU A 25 8.51 -5.50 1.18
N ASN A 26 9.10 -6.63 0.81
CA ASN A 26 9.53 -7.70 1.72
C ASN A 26 8.40 -8.18 2.66
N VAL A 27 7.24 -8.49 2.08
CA VAL A 27 6.07 -9.06 2.78
C VAL A 27 5.51 -10.25 2.00
N ALA A 28 4.62 -11.03 2.62
CA ALA A 28 3.95 -12.12 1.92
C ALA A 28 2.90 -11.60 0.92
N LEU A 29 2.68 -12.33 -0.18
CA LEU A 29 1.60 -12.05 -1.15
C LEU A 29 0.23 -11.92 -0.47
N SER A 30 -0.06 -12.80 0.50
CA SER A 30 -1.30 -12.78 1.27
C SER A 30 -1.48 -11.49 2.08
N THR A 31 -0.40 -10.85 2.49
CA THR A 31 -0.41 -9.56 3.19
C THR A 31 -0.88 -8.45 2.25
N VAL A 32 -0.30 -8.36 1.04
CA VAL A 32 -0.74 -7.40 0.01
C VAL A 32 -2.20 -7.62 -0.38
N ASN A 33 -2.60 -8.88 -0.62
CA ASN A 33 -3.98 -9.21 -0.96
C ASN A 33 -4.96 -8.74 0.14
N ARG A 34 -4.61 -8.93 1.42
CA ARG A 34 -5.46 -8.45 2.52
C ARG A 34 -5.53 -6.92 2.59
N TRP A 35 -4.44 -6.22 2.29
CA TRP A 35 -4.47 -4.75 2.22
C TRP A 35 -5.38 -4.27 1.09
N GLU A 36 -5.23 -4.81 -0.12
CA GLU A 36 -6.02 -4.39 -1.29
C GLU A 36 -7.52 -4.72 -1.15
N LEU A 37 -7.86 -5.76 -0.37
CA LEU A 37 -9.23 -6.11 -0.02
C LEU A 37 -9.76 -5.38 1.23
N ASN A 38 -9.00 -4.45 1.81
CA ASN A 38 -9.32 -3.78 3.07
C ASN A 38 -9.56 -4.74 4.26
N LYS A 39 -9.01 -5.95 4.22
CA LYS A 39 -9.10 -6.97 5.29
C LYS A 39 -7.99 -6.85 6.35
N ALA A 40 -7.04 -5.95 6.12
CA ALA A 40 -5.97 -5.60 7.06
C ALA A 40 -5.39 -4.23 6.69
N LYS A 41 -4.80 -3.56 7.67
CA LYS A 41 -4.04 -2.32 7.48
C LYS A 41 -2.53 -2.62 7.37
N PRO A 42 -1.77 -1.90 6.55
CA PRO A 42 -0.31 -1.93 6.62
C PRO A 42 0.18 -1.38 7.96
N SER A 43 1.18 -2.03 8.56
CA SER A 43 1.86 -1.52 9.74
C SER A 43 2.71 -0.29 9.40
N VAL A 44 3.19 0.45 10.40
CA VAL A 44 4.11 1.60 10.19
C VAL A 44 5.36 1.19 9.39
N LYS A 45 5.90 -0.01 9.65
CA LYS A 45 7.03 -0.57 8.90
C LYS A 45 6.67 -0.79 7.43
N ALA A 46 5.49 -1.37 7.16
CA ALA A 46 4.99 -1.57 5.81
C ALA A 46 4.73 -0.24 5.09
N MET A 47 4.17 0.75 5.78
CA MET A 47 3.96 2.09 5.22
C MET A 47 5.26 2.78 4.83
N ARG A 48 6.33 2.63 5.64
CA ARG A 48 7.66 3.11 5.27
C ARG A 48 8.16 2.47 3.97
N ALA A 49 7.96 1.16 3.82
CA ALA A 49 8.34 0.46 2.58
C ALA A 49 7.49 0.91 1.38
N ILE A 50 6.18 1.11 1.58
CA ILE A 50 5.27 1.65 0.55
C ILE A 50 5.69 3.06 0.13
N LYS A 51 6.08 3.93 1.08
CA LYS A 51 6.59 5.26 0.79
C LYS A 51 7.83 5.20 -0.10
N SER A 52 8.84 4.41 0.28
CA SER A 52 10.04 4.22 -0.54
C SER A 52 9.72 3.65 -1.93
N PHE A 53 8.79 2.70 -2.01
CA PHE A 53 8.31 2.20 -3.30
C PHE A 53 7.69 3.32 -4.16
N CYS A 54 6.85 4.17 -3.58
CA CYS A 54 6.23 5.28 -4.30
C CYS A 54 7.29 6.28 -4.82
N GLU A 55 8.26 6.64 -3.99
CA GLU A 55 9.37 7.52 -4.37
C GLU A 55 10.19 6.95 -5.53
N GLU A 56 10.52 5.66 -5.49
CA GLU A 56 11.27 4.99 -6.56
C GLU A 56 10.49 4.86 -7.89
N ASN A 57 9.16 4.78 -7.82
CA ASN A 57 8.29 4.59 -8.99
C ASN A 57 7.55 5.89 -9.41
N ASN A 58 7.96 7.04 -8.88
CA ASN A 58 7.32 8.35 -9.11
C ASN A 58 5.79 8.31 -8.92
N GLN A 59 5.33 7.60 -7.90
CA GLN A 59 3.91 7.54 -7.54
C GLN A 59 3.61 8.51 -6.40
N PRO A 60 2.44 9.18 -6.43
CA PRO A 60 2.02 10.07 -5.36
C PRO A 60 1.66 9.27 -4.10
N TYR A 61 2.48 9.39 -3.06
CA TYR A 61 2.30 8.68 -1.78
C TYR A 61 1.23 9.35 -0.91
N GLU A 62 0.98 10.64 -1.11
CA GLU A 62 0.08 11.49 -0.31
C GLU A 62 -1.33 10.88 -0.25
N PHE A 63 -1.81 10.33 -1.36
CA PHE A 63 -3.13 9.68 -1.41
C PHE A 63 -3.21 8.43 -0.52
N ILE A 64 -2.14 7.66 -0.40
CA ILE A 64 -2.11 6.50 0.50
C ILE A 64 -1.99 6.99 1.96
N GLU A 65 -1.17 8.01 2.19
CA GLU A 65 -0.95 8.59 3.52
C GLU A 65 -2.24 9.16 4.12
N GLU A 66 -3.00 9.96 3.37
CA GLU A 66 -4.29 10.52 3.82
C GLU A 66 -5.25 9.42 4.28
N GLN A 67 -5.38 8.35 3.50
CA GLN A 67 -6.27 7.23 3.84
C GLN A 67 -5.75 6.41 5.03
N TRP A 68 -4.42 6.28 5.18
CA TRP A 68 -3.82 5.52 6.26
C TRP A 68 -3.86 6.27 7.61
N VAL A 69 -3.64 7.59 7.59
CA VAL A 69 -3.72 8.47 8.77
C VAL A 69 -5.17 8.65 9.21
N GLY A 70 -6.10 8.89 8.28
CA GLY A 70 -7.53 8.95 8.59
C GLY A 70 -8.05 7.68 9.28
N TYR A 71 -7.44 6.53 8.97
CA TYR A 71 -7.74 5.25 9.61
C TYR A 71 -7.17 5.13 11.03
N ILE A 72 -6.20 5.94 11.47
CA ILE A 72 -5.71 5.91 12.87
C ILE A 72 -6.70 6.60 13.83
N GLY A 73 -7.52 7.53 13.33
CA GLY A 73 -8.47 8.30 14.13
C GLY A 73 -9.92 7.82 14.11
N GLY A 74 -10.20 6.68 13.45
CA GLY A 74 -11.54 6.10 13.38
C GLY A 74 -11.62 4.80 14.17
N GLU A 75 -12.25 4.87 15.35
CA GLU A 75 -12.82 3.73 16.07
C GLU A 75 -14.18 3.34 15.49
#